data_AF-A0AAJ0U823-F1
#
_entry.id   AF-A0AAJ0U823-F1
#
_cell.length_a   1.000
_cell.length_b   1.000
_cell.length_c   1.000
_cell.angle_alpha   90.00
_cell.angle_beta   90.00
_cell.angle_gamma   90.00
#
_symmetry.space_group_name_H-M   'P 1'
#
loop_
_entity.id
_entity.type
_entity.pdbx_description
1 polymer ?
#
loop_
_entity_poly.entity_id
_entity_poly.type
_entity_poly.pdbx_seq_one_letter_code
_entity_poly.pdbx_strand_id
1 'polypeptide(L)'
;MANPNPFSNQYATTARAGSALETNKVLKNTYLLLAATLGFSAVTAMISMALAMPSWVYLVSVIGAMLLGMFVLPRAAQSAKGVGLIFVITGMLGFGLGSILSMYLALPNGPSIIATAFGGTALIFLGLSGYALTSKRDFSFLGGFLFAGMMVVVVAMIANIFLNMPALALAVSGAIILLMSGFILFDTSRIKSGAETNYIMATYGIYLAIFNIFISLLQILGIMGDE
;
A
#
# COMPACT_ATOMS: atom_id res chain seq x y z
N MET A 1 -52.39 16.49 -9.72
CA MET A 1 -51.05 16.46 -10.34
C MET A 1 -50.13 17.30 -9.45
N ALA A 2 -49.24 16.67 -8.68
CA ALA A 2 -48.35 17.39 -7.78
C ALA A 2 -47.26 18.10 -8.60
N ASN A 3 -47.20 19.43 -8.51
CA ASN A 3 -46.18 20.25 -9.16
C ASN A 3 -44.80 19.92 -8.54
N PRO A 4 -43.82 19.39 -9.30
CA PRO A 4 -42.48 19.15 -8.76
C PRO A 4 -41.83 20.50 -8.46
N ASN A 5 -41.61 20.78 -7.17
CA ASN A 5 -41.03 22.03 -6.70
C ASN A 5 -39.65 22.26 -7.38
N PRO A 6 -39.45 23.36 -8.13
CA PRO A 6 -38.20 23.60 -8.87
C PRO A 6 -36.97 23.71 -7.94
N PHE A 7 -37.20 24.03 -6.67
CA PHE A 7 -36.16 24.11 -5.65
C PHE A 7 -35.57 22.75 -5.26
N SER A 8 -36.31 21.63 -5.31
CA SER A 8 -35.76 20.31 -4.93
C SER A 8 -34.66 19.84 -5.88
N ASN A 9 -34.77 20.17 -7.16
CA ASN A 9 -33.76 19.85 -8.17
C ASN A 9 -32.49 20.70 -8.01
N GLN A 10 -32.62 21.96 -7.57
CA GLN A 10 -31.45 22.80 -7.28
C GLN A 10 -30.69 22.31 -6.04
N TYR A 11 -31.38 21.95 -4.95
CA TYR A 11 -30.72 21.39 -3.76
C TYR A 11 -30.01 20.07 -4.04
N ALA A 12 -30.62 19.16 -4.83
CA ALA A 12 -30.01 17.89 -5.21
C ALA A 12 -28.76 18.06 -6.10
N THR A 13 -28.74 19.08 -6.95
CA THR A 13 -27.60 19.36 -7.84
C THR A 13 -26.43 19.98 -7.07
N THR A 14 -26.70 20.93 -6.17
CA THR A 14 -25.67 21.54 -5.31
C THR A 14 -25.08 20.56 -4.31
N ALA A 15 -25.89 19.66 -3.73
CA ALA A 15 -25.41 18.62 -2.82
C ALA A 15 -24.50 17.58 -3.52
N ARG A 16 -24.85 17.16 -4.74
CA ARG A 16 -24.00 16.28 -5.57
C ARG A 16 -22.70 16.95 -5.99
N ALA A 17 -22.75 18.23 -6.34
CA ALA A 17 -21.54 19.00 -6.69
C ALA A 17 -20.60 19.13 -5.48
N GLY A 18 -21.12 19.41 -4.28
CA GLY A 18 -20.32 19.46 -3.04
C GLY A 18 -19.66 18.11 -2.71
N SER A 19 -20.42 17.02 -2.75
CA SER A 19 -19.91 15.66 -2.50
C SER A 19 -18.83 15.25 -3.51
N ALA A 20 -19.01 15.56 -4.80
CA ALA A 20 -18.01 15.28 -5.82
C ALA A 20 -16.70 16.07 -5.61
N LEU A 21 -16.79 17.33 -5.17
CA LEU A 21 -15.60 18.15 -4.88
C LEU A 21 -14.81 17.61 -3.69
N GLU A 22 -15.49 17.13 -2.64
CA GLU A 22 -14.83 16.51 -1.49
C GLU A 22 -14.10 15.22 -1.87
N THR A 23 -14.75 14.33 -2.62
CA THR A 23 -14.13 13.10 -3.11
C THR A 23 -12.87 13.36 -3.95
N ASN A 24 -12.94 14.32 -4.88
CA ASN A 24 -11.79 14.70 -5.70
C ASN A 24 -10.63 15.27 -4.86
N LYS A 25 -10.94 16.01 -3.80
CA LYS A 25 -9.94 16.53 -2.85
C LYS A 25 -9.26 15.41 -2.08
N VAL A 26 -10.04 14.44 -1.57
CA VAL A 26 -9.48 13.27 -0.87
C VAL A 26 -8.59 12.47 -1.82
N LEU A 27 -9.05 12.16 -3.03
CA LEU A 27 -8.23 11.50 -4.06
C LEU A 27 -6.91 12.22 -4.27
N LYS A 28 -6.94 13.49 -4.65
CA LYS A 28 -5.72 14.27 -4.92
C LYS A 28 -4.75 14.25 -3.74
N ASN A 29 -5.27 14.45 -2.52
CA ASN A 29 -4.45 14.47 -1.31
C ASN A 29 -3.86 13.09 -0.98
N THR A 30 -4.64 12.02 -1.15
CA THR A 30 -4.16 10.65 -0.97
C THR A 30 -2.99 10.34 -1.89
N TYR A 31 -3.10 10.63 -3.19
CA TYR A 31 -2.05 10.33 -4.16
C TYR A 31 -0.82 11.24 -4.00
N LEU A 32 -1.01 12.53 -3.64
CA LEU A 32 0.10 13.42 -3.32
C LEU A 32 0.87 12.95 -2.08
N LEU A 33 0.16 12.61 -1.01
CA LEU A 33 0.78 12.12 0.23
C LEU A 33 1.45 10.77 0.00
N LEU A 34 0.83 9.88 -0.78
CA LEU A 34 1.40 8.60 -1.17
C LEU A 34 2.71 8.77 -1.95
N ALA A 35 2.72 9.63 -2.97
CA ALA A 35 3.94 9.88 -3.74
C ALA A 35 5.05 10.48 -2.86
N ALA A 36 4.72 11.43 -1.99
CA ALA A 36 5.68 12.05 -1.08
C ALA A 36 6.23 11.05 -0.05
N THR A 37 5.39 10.18 0.51
CA THR A 37 5.81 9.14 1.47
C THR A 37 6.63 8.04 0.82
N LEU A 38 6.33 7.63 -0.42
CA LEU A 38 7.16 6.70 -1.20
C LEU A 38 8.54 7.32 -1.52
N GLY A 39 8.57 8.58 -1.96
CA GLY A 39 9.83 9.30 -2.19
C GLY A 39 10.67 9.43 -0.92
N PHE A 40 10.04 9.77 0.20
CA PHE A 40 10.70 9.79 1.51
C PHE A 40 11.22 8.41 1.93
N SER A 41 10.43 7.36 1.71
CA SER A 41 10.85 5.97 1.99
C SER A 41 12.08 5.59 1.19
N ALA A 42 12.14 5.96 -0.09
CA ALA A 42 13.32 5.75 -0.94
C ALA A 42 14.56 6.47 -0.40
N VAL A 43 14.42 7.73 0.05
CA VAL A 43 15.52 8.47 0.70
C VAL A 43 16.00 7.76 1.96
N THR A 44 15.08 7.35 2.84
CA THR A 44 15.44 6.63 4.06
C THR A 44 16.07 5.26 3.79
N ALA A 45 15.64 4.57 2.73
CA ALA A 45 16.24 3.32 2.29
C ALA A 45 17.69 3.54 1.84
N MET A 46 17.94 4.57 1.02
CA MET A 46 19.30 4.93 0.59
C MET A 46 20.20 5.28 1.79
N ILE A 47 19.68 5.99 2.79
CA ILE A 47 20.43 6.27 4.02
C ILE A 47 20.76 4.97 4.76
N SER A 48 19.81 4.06 4.94
CA SER A 48 20.07 2.76 5.58
C SER A 48 21.09 1.92 4.81
N MET A 49 21.07 1.99 3.48
CA MET A 49 22.04 1.28 2.64
C MET A 49 23.44 1.87 2.79
N ALA A 50 23.56 3.21 2.82
CA ALA A 50 24.83 3.91 3.03
C ALA A 50 25.44 3.63 4.41
N LEU A 51 24.58 3.41 5.42
CA LEU A 51 25.00 3.04 6.79
C LEU A 51 25.29 1.54 6.95
N ALA A 52 25.11 0.72 5.90
CA ALA A 52 25.27 -0.74 5.94
C ALA A 52 24.53 -1.38 7.12
N MET A 53 23.28 -0.95 7.33
CA MET A 53 22.51 -1.31 8.52
C MET A 53 22.23 -2.83 8.56
N PRO A 54 22.39 -3.50 9.72
CA PRO A 54 22.20 -4.94 9.83
C PRO A 54 20.75 -5.39 9.64
N SER A 55 20.56 -6.64 9.20
CA SER A 55 19.26 -7.19 8.78
C SER A 55 18.19 -7.24 9.87
N TRP A 56 18.56 -7.23 11.16
CA TRP A 56 17.58 -7.18 12.26
C TRP A 56 16.79 -5.87 12.29
N VAL A 57 17.33 -4.80 11.67
CA VAL A 57 16.67 -3.50 11.62
C VAL A 57 15.42 -3.55 10.75
N TYR A 58 15.40 -4.37 9.71
CA TYR A 58 14.18 -4.60 8.93
C TYR A 58 13.02 -5.06 9.84
N LEU A 59 13.26 -6.06 10.69
CA LEU A 59 12.22 -6.59 11.59
C LEU A 59 11.75 -5.54 12.60
N VAL A 60 12.68 -4.83 13.22
CA VAL A 60 12.36 -3.76 14.19
C VAL A 60 11.55 -2.65 13.53
N SER A 61 11.96 -2.22 12.33
CA SER A 61 11.26 -1.20 11.57
C SER A 61 9.85 -1.63 11.17
N VAL A 62 9.67 -2.86 10.67
CA VAL A 62 8.35 -3.38 10.28
C VAL A 62 7.43 -3.49 11.49
N ILE A 63 7.90 -4.07 12.59
CA ILE A 63 7.11 -4.20 13.82
C ILE A 63 6.76 -2.82 14.37
N GLY A 64 7.74 -1.92 14.48
CA GLY A 64 7.53 -0.55 14.95
C GLY A 64 6.52 0.21 14.10
N ALA A 65 6.64 0.14 12.77
CA ALA A 65 5.73 0.77 11.85
C ALA A 65 4.31 0.20 11.91
N MET A 66 4.18 -1.12 12.06
CA MET A 66 2.87 -1.77 12.22
C MET A 66 2.20 -1.37 13.54
N LEU A 67 2.95 -1.31 14.64
CA LEU A 67 2.41 -0.86 15.93
C LEU A 67 1.97 0.61 15.87
N LEU A 68 2.79 1.49 15.30
CA LEU A 68 2.42 2.90 15.11
C LEU A 68 1.22 3.05 14.16
N GLY A 69 1.18 2.29 13.08
CA GLY A 69 0.10 2.33 12.09
C GLY A 69 -1.23 1.75 12.60
N MET A 70 -1.20 0.73 13.46
CA MET A 70 -2.41 0.12 14.02
C MET A 70 -2.94 0.89 15.22
N PHE A 71 -2.06 1.37 16.11
CA PHE A 71 -2.50 2.00 17.36
C PHE A 71 -2.48 3.54 17.29
N VAL A 72 -1.47 4.15 16.69
CA VAL A 72 -1.28 5.62 16.81
C VAL A 72 -1.90 6.35 15.62
N LEU A 73 -1.72 5.82 14.41
CA LEU A 73 -2.18 6.47 13.18
C LEU A 73 -3.69 6.69 13.13
N PRO A 74 -4.57 5.73 13.48
CA PRO A 74 -6.02 5.94 13.39
C PRO A 74 -6.50 7.04 14.34
N ARG A 75 -5.81 7.21 15.47
CA ARG A 75 -6.08 8.27 16.46
C ARG A 75 -5.57 9.63 16.00
N ALA A 76 -4.45 9.68 15.29
CA ALA A 76 -3.85 10.91 14.78
C ALA A 76 -4.39 11.33 13.41
N ALA A 77 -5.04 10.42 12.66
CA ALA A 77 -5.49 10.63 11.29
C ALA A 77 -6.60 11.70 11.17
N GLN A 78 -7.27 12.05 12.27
CA GLN A 78 -8.25 13.15 12.29
C GLN A 78 -7.61 14.54 12.48
N SER A 79 -6.28 14.61 12.62
CA SER A 79 -5.54 15.85 12.88
C SER A 79 -4.40 16.05 11.89
N ALA A 80 -3.93 17.29 11.73
CA ALA A 80 -2.74 17.63 10.93
C ALA A 80 -1.48 16.86 11.38
N LYS A 81 -1.43 16.43 12.65
CA LYS A 81 -0.36 15.59 13.20
C LYS A 81 -0.24 14.23 12.50
N GLY A 82 -1.33 13.72 11.92
CA GLY A 82 -1.32 12.44 11.20
C GLY A 82 -0.43 12.43 9.96
N VAL A 83 -0.22 13.59 9.32
CA VAL A 83 0.69 13.72 8.16
C VAL A 83 2.13 13.48 8.60
N GLY A 84 2.59 14.12 9.67
CA GLY A 84 3.95 13.86 10.19
C GLY A 84 4.13 12.41 10.63
N LEU A 85 3.11 11.81 11.25
CA LEU A 85 3.17 10.43 11.71
C LEU A 85 3.27 9.42 10.55
N ILE A 86 2.52 9.61 9.45
CA ILE A 86 2.65 8.71 8.31
C ILE A 86 4.05 8.77 7.71
N PHE A 87 4.68 9.95 7.64
CA PHE A 87 6.08 10.06 7.21
C PHE A 87 7.03 9.29 8.14
N VAL A 88 6.84 9.35 9.46
CA VAL A 88 7.63 8.56 10.42
C VAL A 88 7.45 7.07 10.17
N ILE A 89 6.21 6.61 9.99
CA ILE A 89 5.88 5.20 9.73
C ILE A 89 6.52 4.74 8.41
N THR A 90 6.30 5.47 7.32
CA THR A 90 6.81 5.10 5.99
C THR A 90 8.32 5.24 5.90
N GLY A 91 8.90 6.24 6.55
CA GLY A 91 10.36 6.39 6.62
C GLY A 91 11.01 5.29 7.44
N MET A 92 10.38 4.82 8.52
CA MET A 92 10.86 3.67 9.26
C MET A 92 10.79 2.39 8.41
N LEU A 93 9.70 2.18 7.67
CA LEU A 93 9.57 1.07 6.73
C LEU A 93 10.62 1.15 5.60
N GLY A 94 10.83 2.33 5.02
CA GLY A 94 11.87 2.58 4.02
C GLY A 94 13.28 2.35 4.56
N PHE A 95 13.57 2.84 5.75
CA PHE A 95 14.84 2.61 6.44
C PHE A 95 15.08 1.11 6.67
N GLY A 96 14.09 0.39 7.19
CA GLY A 96 14.17 -1.06 7.35
C GLY A 96 14.40 -1.79 6.02
N LEU A 97 13.67 -1.40 4.98
CA LEU A 97 13.78 -1.95 3.63
C LEU A 97 15.18 -1.74 3.05
N GLY A 98 15.86 -0.64 3.37
CA GLY A 98 17.23 -0.40 2.92
C GLY A 98 18.21 -1.51 3.32
N SER A 99 18.08 -2.08 4.53
CA SER A 99 18.90 -3.24 4.94
C SER A 99 18.65 -4.49 4.09
N ILE A 100 17.41 -4.71 3.63
CA ILE A 100 17.08 -5.79 2.69
C ILE A 100 17.65 -5.49 1.32
N LEU A 101 17.49 -4.26 0.81
CA LEU A 101 18.06 -3.87 -0.48
C LEU A 101 19.58 -4.04 -0.52
N SER A 102 20.29 -3.75 0.56
CA SER A 102 21.74 -4.01 0.67
C SER A 102 22.08 -5.49 0.51
N MET A 103 21.26 -6.40 1.04
CA MET A 103 21.43 -7.85 0.86
C MET A 103 21.26 -8.25 -0.60
N TYR A 104 20.21 -7.74 -1.26
CA TYR A 104 19.97 -8.02 -2.68
C TYR A 104 21.07 -7.43 -3.58
N LEU A 105 21.61 -6.25 -3.27
CA LEU A 105 22.71 -5.65 -4.04
C LEU A 105 24.01 -6.44 -3.96
N ALA A 106 24.20 -7.27 -2.93
CA ALA A 106 25.35 -8.15 -2.84
C ALA A 106 25.27 -9.34 -3.82
N LEU A 107 24.10 -9.60 -4.41
CA LEU A 107 23.92 -10.65 -5.42
C LEU A 107 24.43 -10.18 -6.79
N PRO A 108 24.92 -11.09 -7.66
CA PRO A 108 25.43 -10.75 -8.99
C PRO A 108 24.43 -9.97 -9.86
N ASN A 109 23.13 -10.27 -9.73
CA ASN A 109 22.03 -9.63 -10.46
C ASN A 109 21.22 -8.62 -9.61
N GLY A 110 21.73 -8.23 -8.44
CA GLY A 110 21.02 -7.44 -7.44
C GLY A 110 20.36 -6.15 -7.94
N PRO A 111 21.10 -5.24 -8.60
CA PRO A 111 20.53 -3.99 -9.11
C PRO A 111 19.38 -4.20 -10.10
N SER A 112 19.50 -5.22 -10.96
CA SER A 112 18.48 -5.56 -11.96
C SER A 112 17.21 -6.11 -11.31
N ILE A 113 17.36 -6.96 -10.29
CA ILE A 113 16.25 -7.51 -9.50
C ILE A 113 15.46 -6.37 -8.82
N ILE A 114 16.17 -5.43 -8.18
CA ILE A 114 15.55 -4.29 -7.51
C ILE A 114 14.82 -3.39 -8.51
N ALA A 115 15.44 -3.08 -9.65
CA ALA A 115 14.84 -2.25 -10.68
C ALA A 115 13.57 -2.91 -11.27
N THR A 116 13.62 -4.22 -11.54
CA THR A 116 12.49 -5.00 -12.05
C THR A 116 11.36 -5.09 -11.04
N ALA A 117 11.66 -5.34 -9.76
CA ALA A 117 10.66 -5.36 -8.69
C ALA A 117 9.99 -3.99 -8.52
N PHE A 118 10.77 -2.91 -8.57
CA PHE A 118 10.26 -1.54 -8.47
C PHE A 118 9.36 -1.20 -9.67
N GLY A 119 9.82 -1.48 -10.89
CA GLY A 119 9.05 -1.27 -12.12
C GLY A 119 7.76 -2.09 -12.15
N GLY A 120 7.83 -3.37 -11.77
CA GLY A 120 6.67 -4.25 -11.68
C GLY A 120 5.64 -3.75 -10.66
N THR A 121 6.09 -3.32 -9.48
CA THR A 121 5.22 -2.72 -8.45
C THR A 121 4.55 -1.45 -8.96
N ALA A 122 5.31 -0.57 -9.61
CA ALA A 122 4.77 0.66 -10.18
C ALA A 122 3.72 0.37 -11.27
N LEU A 123 3.96 -0.59 -12.15
CA LEU A 123 3.00 -1.00 -13.17
C LEU A 123 1.72 -1.59 -12.56
N ILE A 124 1.83 -2.47 -11.57
CA ILE A 124 0.69 -3.07 -10.88
C ILE A 124 -0.14 -1.97 -10.20
N PHE A 125 0.53 -1.10 -9.43
CA PHE A 125 -0.14 -0.03 -8.71
C PHE A 125 -0.83 0.95 -9.65
N LEU A 126 -0.10 1.52 -10.62
CA LEU A 126 -0.66 2.51 -11.54
C LEU A 126 -1.76 1.91 -12.43
N GLY A 127 -1.58 0.67 -12.89
CA GLY A 127 -2.57 -0.04 -13.70
C GLY A 127 -3.87 -0.29 -12.94
N LEU A 128 -3.79 -0.82 -11.72
CA LEU A 128 -4.97 -1.14 -10.90
C LEU A 128 -5.64 0.10 -10.34
N SER A 129 -4.86 1.06 -9.85
CA SER A 129 -5.37 2.37 -9.41
C SER A 129 -6.08 3.07 -10.57
N GLY A 130 -5.45 3.18 -11.74
CA GLY A 130 -6.06 3.78 -12.93
C GLY A 130 -7.34 3.06 -13.36
N TYR A 131 -7.35 1.73 -13.30
CA TYR A 131 -8.54 0.94 -13.58
C TYR A 131 -9.67 1.22 -12.58
N ALA A 132 -9.40 1.24 -11.27
CA ALA A 132 -10.41 1.54 -10.26
C ALA A 132 -10.95 2.99 -10.37
N LEU A 133 -10.08 3.96 -10.66
CA LEU A 133 -10.46 5.37 -10.83
C LEU A 133 -11.35 5.58 -12.06
N THR A 134 -11.14 4.83 -13.14
CA THR A 134 -11.92 4.96 -14.39
C THR A 134 -13.16 4.06 -14.42
N SER A 135 -13.12 2.90 -13.76
CA SER A 135 -14.20 1.90 -13.77
C SER A 135 -15.44 2.35 -13.02
N LYS A 136 -16.64 2.09 -13.56
CA LYS A 136 -17.92 2.36 -12.88
C LYS A 136 -18.30 1.30 -11.84
N ARG A 137 -17.51 0.22 -11.73
CA ARG A 137 -17.76 -0.87 -10.79
C ARG A 137 -17.31 -0.47 -9.39
N ASP A 138 -18.14 -0.76 -8.40
CA ASP A 138 -17.73 -0.68 -7.00
C ASP A 138 -16.99 -1.97 -6.63
N PHE A 139 -15.78 -1.85 -6.12
CA PHE A 139 -14.95 -2.95 -5.61
C PHE A 139 -15.06 -3.13 -4.09
N SER A 140 -15.90 -2.36 -3.40
CA SER A 140 -16.08 -2.47 -1.94
C SER A 140 -16.57 -3.85 -1.48
N PHE A 141 -17.18 -4.64 -2.38
CA PHE A 141 -17.57 -6.03 -2.10
C PHE A 141 -16.37 -6.97 -1.86
N LEU A 142 -15.15 -6.60 -2.26
CA LEU A 142 -13.95 -7.41 -2.07
C LEU A 142 -13.53 -7.51 -0.60
N GLY A 143 -13.97 -6.61 0.27
CA GLY A 143 -13.44 -6.50 1.64
C GLY A 143 -13.45 -7.83 2.43
N GLY A 144 -14.55 -8.58 2.38
CA GLY A 144 -14.65 -9.87 3.06
C GLY A 144 -13.70 -10.94 2.48
N PHE A 145 -13.57 -10.99 1.16
CA PHE A 145 -12.65 -11.90 0.48
C PHE A 145 -11.19 -11.55 0.78
N LEU A 146 -10.82 -10.27 0.77
CA LEU A 146 -9.48 -9.80 1.08
C LEU A 146 -9.09 -10.10 2.52
N PHE A 147 -10.01 -9.91 3.46
CA PHE A 147 -9.78 -10.28 4.86
C PHE A 147 -9.53 -11.78 5.03
N ALA A 148 -10.38 -12.63 4.43
CA ALA A 148 -10.19 -14.08 4.46
C ALA A 148 -8.86 -14.50 3.82
N GLY A 149 -8.51 -13.91 2.66
CA GLY A 149 -7.25 -14.16 1.97
C GLY A 149 -6.03 -13.80 2.82
N MET A 150 -6.08 -12.67 3.53
CA MET A 150 -5.00 -12.29 4.46
C MET A 150 -4.84 -13.30 5.59
N MET A 151 -5.92 -13.83 6.14
CA MET A 151 -5.83 -14.89 7.16
C MET A 151 -5.14 -16.14 6.61
N VAL A 152 -5.47 -16.55 5.38
CA VAL A 152 -4.84 -17.70 4.72
C VAL A 152 -3.34 -17.46 4.52
N VAL A 153 -2.95 -16.28 4.04
CA VAL A 153 -1.53 -15.93 3.85
C VAL A 153 -0.77 -15.91 5.17
N VAL A 154 -1.35 -15.36 6.24
CA VAL A 154 -0.71 -15.36 7.57
C VAL A 154 -0.47 -16.80 8.05
N VAL A 155 -1.44 -17.69 7.90
CA VAL A 155 -1.28 -19.11 8.24
C VAL A 155 -0.19 -19.76 7.38
N ALA A 156 -0.17 -19.47 6.07
CA ALA A 156 0.84 -20.00 5.16
C ALA A 156 2.26 -19.48 5.50
N MET A 157 2.40 -18.22 5.91
CA MET A 157 3.67 -17.65 6.38
C MET A 157 4.16 -18.38 7.64
N ILE A 158 3.28 -18.61 8.61
CA ILE A 158 3.63 -19.36 9.83
C ILE A 158 4.04 -20.79 9.47
N ALA A 159 3.28 -21.47 8.60
CA ALA A 159 3.62 -22.81 8.14
C ALA A 159 4.99 -22.84 7.42
N ASN A 160 5.29 -21.81 6.61
CA ASN A 160 6.56 -21.71 5.91
C ASN A 160 7.78 -21.59 6.85
N ILE A 161 7.61 -20.99 8.04
CA ILE A 161 8.69 -20.92 9.06
C ILE A 161 9.07 -22.32 9.56
N PHE A 162 8.11 -23.25 9.68
CA PHE A 162 8.38 -24.61 10.11
C PHE A 162 8.81 -25.53 8.97
N LEU A 163 8.20 -25.37 7.79
CA LEU A 163 8.46 -26.23 6.63
C LEU A 163 9.70 -25.84 5.84
N ASN A 164 10.07 -24.55 5.82
CA ASN A 164 11.24 -24.01 5.10
C ASN A 164 11.31 -24.44 3.63
N MET A 165 10.17 -24.48 2.93
CA MET A 165 10.10 -24.91 1.53
C MET A 165 10.18 -23.71 0.58
N PRO A 166 11.19 -23.62 -0.31
CA PRO A 166 11.32 -22.51 -1.26
C PRO A 166 10.08 -22.32 -2.16
N ALA A 167 9.48 -23.42 -2.60
CA ALA A 167 8.26 -23.41 -3.42
C ALA A 167 7.05 -22.79 -2.67
N LEU A 168 6.92 -23.06 -1.37
CA LEU A 168 5.86 -22.46 -0.55
C LEU A 168 6.09 -20.96 -0.37
N ALA A 169 7.35 -20.55 -0.18
CA ALA A 169 7.72 -19.13 -0.07
C ALA A 169 7.38 -18.34 -1.35
N LEU A 170 7.62 -18.93 -2.52
CA LEU A 170 7.21 -18.37 -3.82
C LEU A 170 5.69 -18.28 -3.96
N ALA A 171 4.97 -19.34 -3.60
CA ALA A 171 3.50 -19.35 -3.63
C ALA A 171 2.89 -18.29 -2.70
N VAL A 172 3.44 -18.14 -1.49
CA VAL A 172 3.03 -17.10 -0.54
C VAL A 172 3.29 -15.70 -1.10
N SER A 173 4.46 -15.48 -1.71
CA SER A 173 4.79 -14.19 -2.34
C SER A 173 3.83 -13.85 -3.48
N GLY A 174 3.51 -14.82 -4.35
CA GLY A 174 2.52 -14.64 -5.41
C GLY A 174 1.13 -14.34 -4.87
N ALA A 175 0.70 -15.04 -3.81
CA ALA A 175 -0.57 -14.78 -3.13
C ALA A 175 -0.62 -13.37 -2.50
N ILE A 176 0.48 -12.91 -1.89
CA ILE A 176 0.58 -11.55 -1.35
C ILE A 176 0.42 -10.52 -2.48
N ILE A 177 1.10 -10.69 -3.62
CA ILE A 177 0.96 -9.76 -4.75
C ILE A 177 -0.50 -9.66 -5.21
N LEU A 178 -1.19 -10.80 -5.35
CA LEU A 178 -2.61 -10.82 -5.74
C LEU A 178 -3.52 -10.16 -4.69
N LEU A 179 -3.30 -10.43 -3.41
CA LEU A 179 -4.10 -9.82 -2.34
C LEU A 179 -3.88 -8.32 -2.25
N MET A 180 -2.62 -7.87 -2.27
CA MET A 180 -2.29 -6.45 -2.22
C MET A 180 -2.81 -5.71 -3.46
N SER A 181 -2.78 -6.35 -4.63
CA SER A 181 -3.45 -5.85 -5.84
C SER A 181 -4.95 -5.67 -5.62
N GLY A 182 -5.60 -6.62 -4.96
CA GLY A 182 -7.00 -6.52 -4.55
C GLY A 182 -7.26 -5.38 -3.55
N PHE A 183 -6.37 -5.18 -2.56
CA PHE A 183 -6.45 -4.04 -1.63
C PHE A 183 -6.33 -2.69 -2.34
N ILE A 184 -5.44 -2.56 -3.34
CA ILE A 184 -5.33 -1.33 -4.14
C ILE A 184 -6.65 -1.03 -4.85
N LEU A 185 -7.28 -2.03 -5.47
CA LEU A 185 -8.61 -1.86 -6.11
C LEU A 185 -9.68 -1.48 -5.08
N PHE A 186 -9.72 -2.17 -3.95
CA PHE A 186 -10.69 -1.96 -2.88
C PHE A 186 -10.57 -0.56 -2.27
N ASP A 187 -9.37 -0.15 -1.84
CA ASP A 187 -9.15 1.15 -1.22
C ASP A 187 -9.37 2.29 -2.21
N THR A 188 -8.88 2.15 -3.45
CA THR A 188 -9.11 3.15 -4.50
C THR A 188 -10.61 3.32 -4.80
N SER A 189 -11.37 2.22 -4.84
CA SER A 189 -12.82 2.24 -5.02
C SER A 189 -13.54 2.92 -3.86
N ARG A 190 -13.11 2.68 -2.62
CA ARG A 190 -13.69 3.32 -1.43
C ARG A 190 -13.43 4.82 -1.38
N ILE A 191 -12.25 5.26 -1.79
CA ILE A 191 -11.97 6.70 -1.92
C ILE A 191 -12.85 7.30 -3.02
N LYS A 192 -12.90 6.66 -4.20
CA LYS A 192 -13.71 7.13 -5.35
C LYS A 192 -15.21 7.21 -5.04
N SER A 193 -15.74 6.24 -4.28
CA SER A 193 -17.16 6.21 -3.89
C SER A 193 -17.49 7.14 -2.73
N GLY A 194 -16.49 7.78 -2.12
CA GLY A 194 -16.66 8.63 -0.92
C GLY A 194 -16.84 7.84 0.38
N ALA A 195 -16.69 6.52 0.36
CA ALA A 195 -16.76 5.66 1.54
C ALA A 195 -15.54 5.81 2.46
N GLU A 196 -14.40 6.29 1.93
CA GLU A 196 -13.22 6.67 2.69
C GLU A 196 -12.95 8.17 2.51
N THR A 197 -13.14 8.94 3.58
CA THR A 197 -12.95 10.40 3.58
C THR A 197 -11.60 10.81 4.16
N ASN A 198 -10.89 9.89 4.82
CA ASN A 198 -9.61 10.16 5.44
C ASN A 198 -8.46 9.79 4.51
N TYR A 199 -7.90 10.80 3.82
CA TYR A 199 -6.78 10.61 2.90
C TYR A 199 -5.54 10.01 3.56
N ILE A 200 -5.30 10.22 4.88
CA ILE A 200 -4.14 9.66 5.59
C ILE A 200 -4.29 8.15 5.75
N MET A 201 -5.47 7.67 6.17
CA MET A 201 -5.75 6.24 6.30
C MET A 201 -5.72 5.55 4.94
N ALA A 202 -6.29 6.20 3.92
CA ALA A 202 -6.25 5.71 2.55
C ALA A 202 -4.81 5.64 2.01
N THR A 203 -3.97 6.65 2.28
CA THR A 203 -2.55 6.61 1.92
C THR A 203 -1.84 5.47 2.62
N TYR A 204 -2.08 5.25 3.91
CA TYR A 204 -1.43 4.18 4.66
C TYR A 204 -1.76 2.78 4.12
N GLY A 205 -3.04 2.51 3.83
CA GLY A 205 -3.47 1.23 3.25
C GLY A 205 -2.81 0.97 1.89
N ILE A 206 -2.90 1.95 0.98
CA ILE A 206 -2.30 1.83 -0.36
C ILE A 206 -0.76 1.73 -0.28
N TYR A 207 -0.12 2.49 0.62
CA TYR A 207 1.33 2.40 0.85
C TYR A 207 1.74 1.00 1.29
N LEU A 208 1.04 0.41 2.26
CA LEU A 208 1.33 -0.94 2.71
C LEU A 208 1.13 -1.96 1.60
N ALA A 209 0.10 -1.80 0.76
CA ALA A 209 -0.10 -2.69 -0.38
C ALA A 209 1.09 -2.62 -1.37
N ILE A 210 1.53 -1.41 -1.72
CA ILE A 210 2.71 -1.18 -2.58
C ILE A 210 3.97 -1.79 -1.96
N PHE A 211 4.21 -1.53 -0.67
CA PHE A 211 5.38 -2.04 0.06
C PHE A 211 5.43 -3.58 0.07
N ASN A 212 4.29 -4.23 0.32
CA ASN A 212 4.19 -5.69 0.33
C ASN A 212 4.33 -6.29 -1.08
N ILE A 213 3.79 -5.66 -2.13
CA ILE A 213 4.01 -6.08 -3.52
C ILE A 213 5.50 -6.01 -3.85
N PHE A 214 6.16 -4.90 -3.49
CA PHE A 214 7.58 -4.71 -3.77
C PHE A 214 8.45 -5.79 -3.12
N ILE A 215 8.25 -6.06 -1.82
CA ILE A 215 8.99 -7.11 -1.10
C ILE A 215 8.70 -8.50 -1.69
N SER A 216 7.44 -8.79 -2.03
CA SER A 216 7.06 -10.09 -2.59
C SER A 216 7.66 -10.29 -3.98
N LEU A 217 7.72 -9.24 -4.81
CA LEU A 217 8.41 -9.28 -6.10
C LEU A 217 9.92 -9.45 -5.92
N LEU A 218 10.55 -8.73 -4.97
CA LEU A 218 11.96 -8.95 -4.64
C LEU A 218 12.23 -10.39 -4.21
N GLN A 219 11.33 -10.99 -3.42
CA GLN A 219 11.47 -12.37 -2.99
C GLN A 219 11.38 -13.35 -4.17
N ILE A 220 10.39 -13.19 -5.06
CA ILE A 220 10.24 -14.04 -6.25
C ILE A 220 11.44 -13.90 -7.17
N LEU A 221 11.80 -12.67 -7.54
CA LEU A 221 12.91 -12.39 -8.46
C LEU A 221 14.27 -12.72 -7.85
N GLY A 222 14.39 -12.62 -6.53
CA GLY A 222 15.57 -13.06 -5.79
C GLY A 222 15.83 -14.54 -5.91
N ILE A 223 14.80 -15.34 -5.62
CA ILE A 223 14.90 -16.80 -5.68
C ILE A 223 15.12 -17.27 -7.12
N MET A 224 14.40 -16.68 -8.09
CA MET A 224 14.54 -17.05 -9.51
C MET A 224 15.83 -16.53 -10.15
N GLY A 225 16.44 -15.48 -9.61
CA GLY A 225 17.67 -14.87 -10.12
C GLY A 225 18.96 -15.46 -9.56
N ASP A 226 18.84 -16.38 -8.59
CA ASP A 226 19.93 -17.16 -7.99
C ASP A 226 20.13 -18.53 -8.70
N GLU A 227 19.27 -18.84 -9.68
CA GLU A 227 19.40 -19.96 -10.64
C GLU A 227 20.07 -19.52 -11.95
#